data_AF-A0AA87Z561-F1
#
_entry.id   AF-A0AA87Z561-F1
#
_cell.length_a   1.000
_cell.length_b   1.000
_cell.length_c   1.000
_cell.angle_alpha   90.00
_cell.angle_beta   90.00
_cell.angle_gamma   90.00
#
_symmetry.space_group_name_H-M   'P 1'
#
loop_
_entity.id
_entity.type
_entity.pdbx_description
1 polymer ?
#
loop_
_entity_poly.entity_id
_entity_poly.type
_entity_poly.pdbx_seq_one_letter_code
_entity_poly.pdbx_strand_id
1 'polypeptide(L)' 'MISITWSPKFGVYGIDFGLGRPKKIEIASINRKSISLLECRDGNEGIEVGLVLKKSEMDVFASLFRIN' A
#
# COMPACT_ATOMS: atom_id res chain seq x y z
N MET A 1 -13.51 9.93 10.85
CA MET A 1 -13.79 8.80 9.94
C MET A 1 -12.56 8.55 9.09
N ILE A 2 -12.11 7.30 9.02
CA ILE A 2 -11.01 6.85 8.14
C ILE A 2 -11.67 6.14 6.95
N SER A 3 -11.21 6.40 5.73
CA SER A 3 -11.68 5.72 4.53
C SER A 3 -10.71 4.63 4.09
N ILE A 4 -11.26 3.55 3.55
CA ILE A 4 -10.50 2.56 2.80
C ILE A 4 -10.64 2.91 1.32
N THR A 5 -9.52 2.94 0.61
CA THR A 5 -9.46 3.22 -0.81
C THR A 5 -8.65 2.12 -1.51
N TRP A 6 -8.87 1.94 -2.81
CA TRP A 6 -8.27 0.86 -3.61
C TRP A 6 -8.68 -0.55 -3.17
N SER A 7 -8.41 -1.53 -4.02
CA SER A 7 -8.71 -2.93 -3.78
C SER A 7 -7.58 -3.81 -4.31
N PRO A 8 -7.17 -4.87 -3.59
CA PRO A 8 -6.26 -5.89 -4.11
C PRO A 8 -6.78 -6.59 -5.38
N LYS A 9 -8.08 -6.45 -5.69
CA LYS A 9 -8.68 -7.01 -6.92
C LYS A 9 -8.38 -6.19 -8.17
N PHE A 10 -7.76 -5.01 -8.06
CA PHE A 10 -7.45 -4.16 -9.22
C PHE A 10 -6.29 -4.71 -10.06
N GLY A 11 -5.37 -5.49 -9.49
CA GLY A 11 -4.32 -6.17 -10.26
C GLY A 11 -3.37 -5.22 -10.99
N VAL A 12 -3.11 -4.06 -10.41
CA VAL A 12 -2.29 -2.98 -10.98
C VAL A 12 -0.83 -3.40 -11.22
N TYR A 13 -0.30 -4.33 -10.45
CA TYR A 13 1.02 -4.92 -10.70
C TYR A 13 1.06 -5.85 -11.92
N GLY A 14 -0.09 -6.16 -12.53
CA GLY A 14 -0.20 -6.90 -13.79
C GLY A 14 -0.05 -6.03 -15.05
N ILE A 15 -0.03 -4.70 -14.90
CA ILE A 15 0.12 -3.77 -16.03
C ILE A 15 1.54 -3.87 -16.57
N ASP A 16 1.70 -4.08 -17.89
CA ASP A 16 3.01 -4.09 -18.55
C ASP A 16 2.92 -3.31 -19.87
N PHE A 17 3.76 -2.28 -20.00
CA PHE A 17 3.86 -1.43 -21.20
C PHE A 17 4.99 -1.87 -22.15
N GLY A 18 5.55 -3.07 -21.97
CA GLY A 18 6.73 -3.57 -22.69
C GLY A 18 8.05 -3.27 -21.98
N LEU A 19 7.99 -2.77 -20.74
CA LEU A 19 9.16 -2.45 -19.90
C LEU A 19 9.25 -3.37 -18.67
N GLY A 20 8.37 -4.37 -18.61
CA GLY A 20 8.18 -5.23 -17.45
C GLY A 20 7.17 -4.64 -16.45
N ARG A 21 6.76 -5.50 -15.51
CA ARG A 21 5.79 -5.16 -14.46
C ARG A 21 6.33 -4.08 -13.50
N PRO A 22 5.47 -3.21 -12.93
CA PRO A 22 5.86 -2.19 -11.96
C PRO A 22 6.67 -2.77 -10.80
N LYS A 23 7.70 -2.03 -10.38
CA LYS A 23 8.48 -2.36 -9.18
C LYS A 23 7.75 -1.97 -7.89
N LYS A 24 6.97 -0.90 -7.95
CA LYS A 24 6.19 -0.37 -6.83
C LYS A 24 5.05 0.50 -7.36
N ILE A 25 3.92 0.47 -6.68
CA ILE A 25 2.79 1.39 -6.91
C ILE A 25 2.64 2.29 -5.67
N GLU A 26 2.40 3.58 -5.91
CA GLU A 26 2.11 4.57 -4.88
C GLU A 26 0.88 5.37 -5.28
N ILE A 27 -0.05 5.53 -4.34
CA ILE A 27 -1.30 6.25 -4.58
C ILE A 27 -1.15 7.69 -4.12
N ALA A 28 -0.84 8.59 -5.04
CA ALA A 28 -0.55 10.00 -4.71
C ALA A 28 -1.73 10.76 -4.06
N SER A 29 -2.98 10.30 -4.24
CA SER A 29 -4.18 10.98 -3.76
C SER A 29 -4.59 10.62 -2.32
N ILE A 30 -3.91 9.68 -1.66
CA ILE A 30 -4.22 9.35 -0.26
C ILE A 30 -3.84 10.50 0.67
N ASN A 31 -4.59 10.66 1.75
CA ASN A 31 -4.33 11.65 2.78
C ASN A 31 -4.35 10.97 4.16
N ARG A 32 -4.14 11.76 5.22
CA ARG A 32 -4.05 11.26 6.60
C ARG A 32 -5.33 10.62 7.16
N LYS A 33 -6.44 10.64 6.41
CA LYS A 33 -7.71 9.99 6.73
C LYS A 33 -8.05 8.83 5.77
N SER A 34 -7.10 8.39 4.95
CA SER A 34 -7.28 7.31 3.98
C SER A 34 -6.23 6.22 4.15
N ILE A 35 -6.65 4.96 3.95
CA ILE A 35 -5.76 3.79 3.87
C ILE A 35 -5.99 3.13 2.51
N SER A 36 -4.92 2.93 1.73
CA SER A 36 -4.99 2.21 0.46
C SER A 36 -4.64 0.74 0.61
N LEU A 37 -5.36 -0.13 -0.11
CA LEU A 37 -5.09 -1.56 -0.18
C LEU A 37 -4.77 -1.97 -1.62
N LEU A 38 -3.64 -2.65 -1.80
CA LEU A 38 -3.19 -3.20 -3.09
C LEU A 38 -2.77 -4.66 -2.92
N GLU A 39 -2.78 -5.41 -4.02
CA GLU A 39 -2.21 -6.75 -4.04
C GLU A 39 -0.70 -6.71 -3.80
N CYS A 40 -0.16 -7.74 -3.14
CA CYS A 40 1.28 -7.92 -3.07
C CYS A 40 1.85 -8.17 -4.47
N ARG A 41 2.86 -7.39 -4.84
CA ARG A 41 3.56 -7.53 -6.13
C ARG A 41 3.97 -8.96 -6.47
N ASP A 42 4.50 -9.68 -5.47
CA ASP A 42 5.12 -10.99 -5.64
C ASP A 42 4.11 -12.16 -5.48
N GLY A 43 2.82 -11.86 -5.24
CA GLY A 43 1.75 -12.86 -5.27
C GLY A 43 1.69 -13.80 -4.06
N ASN A 44 2.45 -13.54 -2.99
CA ASN A 44 2.51 -14.36 -1.77
C ASN A 44 1.27 -14.21 -0.86
N GLU A 45 0.07 -14.07 -1.43
CA GLU A 45 -1.22 -13.86 -0.72
C GLU A 45 -1.27 -12.61 0.19
N GLY A 46 -0.20 -11.81 0.21
CA GLY A 46 -0.11 -10.59 1.00
C GLY A 46 -0.87 -9.41 0.40
N ILE A 47 -1.06 -8.39 1.23
CA ILE A 47 -1.65 -7.10 0.86
C ILE A 47 -0.64 -6.00 1.15
N GLU A 48 -0.45 -5.10 0.20
CA GLU A 48 0.27 -3.85 0.42
C GLU A 48 -0.70 -2.81 1.03
N VAL A 49 -0.30 -2.23 2.17
CA VAL A 49 -1.07 -1.21 2.89
C VAL A 49 -0.35 0.12 2.76
N GLY A 50 -0.97 1.09 2.10
CA GLY A 50 -0.48 2.46 1.97
C GLY A 50 -1.21 3.41 2.91
N LEU A 51 -0.48 4.28 3.58
CA LEU A 51 -1.02 5.29 4.48
C LEU A 51 -0.08 6.51 4.56
N VAL A 52 -0.63 7.66 4.94
CA VAL A 52 0.14 8.91 5.14
C VAL A 52 0.02 9.35 6.58
N LEU A 53 1.15 9.46 7.26
CA LEU A 53 1.25 9.90 8.65
C LEU A 53 2.40 10.91 8.80
N LYS A 54 2.44 11.63 9.92
CA LYS A 54 3.66 12.34 10.31
C LYS A 54 4.74 11.33 10.65
N LYS A 55 6.02 11.72 10.51
CA LYS A 55 7.17 10.85 10.80
C LYS A 55 7.07 10.18 12.19
N SER A 56 6.81 10.97 13.23
CA SER A 56 6.68 10.44 14.61
C SER A 56 5.56 9.42 14.77
N GLU A 57 4.46 9.58 14.02
CA GLU A 57 3.33 8.65 14.04
C GLU A 57 3.66 7.37 13.25
N MET A 58 4.40 7.50 12.15
CA MET A 58 4.89 6.36 11.38
C MET A 58 5.89 5.51 12.19
N ASP A 59 6.75 6.15 13.00
CA ASP A 59 7.68 5.43 13.88
C ASP A 59 6.92 4.58 14.92
N VAL A 60 5.85 5.14 15.51
CA VAL A 60 4.95 4.40 16.42
C VAL A 60 4.21 3.30 15.66
N PHE A 61 3.65 3.59 14.49
CA PHE A 61 2.97 2.60 13.66
C PHE A 61 3.89 1.40 13.35
N ALA A 62 5.12 1.67 12.89
CA ALA A 62 6.11 0.64 12.61
C ALA A 62 6.43 -0.22 13.85
N SER A 63 6.43 0.37 15.05
CA SER A 63 6.66 -0.39 16.29
C SER A 63 5.54 -1.39 16.60
N LEU A 64 4.30 -1.11 16.22
CA LEU A 64 3.15 -2.00 16.44
C LEU A 64 3.16 -3.24 15.54
N PHE A 65 3.79 -3.15 14.36
CA PHE A 65 3.89 -4.24 13.39
C PHE A 65 5.22 -4.99 13.46
N ARG A 66 6.07 -4.67 14.44
CA ARG A 66 7.23 -5.51 14.75
C ARG A 66 6.73 -6.78 15.42
N ILE A 67 6.86 -7.90 14.70
CA ILE A 67 6.70 -9.24 15.27
C ILE A 67 7.93 -9.47 16.16
N ASN A 68 7.70 -9.77 17.45
CA ASN A 68 8.75 -10.27 18.34
C ASN A 68 9.19 -11.69 17.93
#